data_AF-W2PB89-F1
#
_entry.id   AF-W2PB89-F1
#
_cell.length_a   1.000
_cell.length_b   1.000
_cell.length_c   1.000
_cell.angle_alpha   90.00
_cell.angle_beta   90.00
_cell.angle_gamma   90.00
#
_symmetry.space_group_name_H-M   'P 1'
#
loop_
_entity.id
_entity.type
_entity.pdbx_description
1 polymer ?
#
loop_
_entity_poly.entity_id
_entity_poly.type
_entity_poly.pdbx_seq_one_letter_code
_entity_poly.pdbx_strand_id
1 'polypeptide(L)'
;MGATSGVLSIHDSLTTCYTVQKHIDESIEKLQQCQRIVALAADIEAYIQQGKLFHALKMLEELRVEISVFRGRLFPQRMSDWMHVAMRTIKDEAKRNASMWLEGVRAASLSIGEAAIHRLENQISEQYYEQDVLEKSGHAPVLGRSSSNDNVPTSPRASLSPANSGRSLVSEDSFKLPSIRVFNSDADTLRERSNIHSNYMKTALAQLSPMLRILHVFRVMSQVPELAAFYNANRLAVMMGTNASFLACACDRFEEHVKVQTEAWEARTYGYSVSNTLRGANTQLVKPCSSRLLLSKAAAKKKFDSTTTRAQDMVCELMLKKIDELLSSFYYLNWTPSTVLTQPDPSMWDLINYLKVTFAQLGQLPPAVQEAVHFASCSYLAKSLEQILSGSTVKKLNMEGIANFKRNLDVLLDFIESVPIAQLKDCFVPFSHLVDLFISGGVEAFLDPQQKDARGKYSHLSSDTVSAVLAKMKDGKSSSKAWGATFVSAPKKSIFGAKSSKK
;
A
#
# COMPACT_ATOMS: atom_id res chain seq x y z
N MET A 1 39.94 -62.72 -67.50
CA MET A 1 39.15 -62.24 -66.34
C MET A 1 39.79 -61.05 -65.59
N GLY A 2 40.84 -60.38 -66.11
CA GLY A 2 41.50 -59.28 -65.39
C GLY A 2 40.95 -57.87 -65.62
N ALA A 3 40.37 -57.57 -66.79
CA ALA A 3 39.91 -56.22 -67.15
C ALA A 3 38.64 -55.77 -66.40
N THR A 4 37.77 -56.71 -66.04
CA THR A 4 36.52 -56.43 -65.31
C THR A 4 36.76 -56.10 -63.83
N SER A 5 37.81 -56.67 -63.23
CA SER A 5 38.20 -56.41 -61.83
C SER A 5 38.75 -54.99 -61.63
N GLY A 6 39.53 -54.46 -62.59
CA GLY A 6 40.04 -53.09 -62.55
C GLY A 6 38.94 -52.03 -62.68
N VAL A 7 37.94 -52.27 -63.53
CA VAL A 7 36.78 -51.38 -63.71
C VAL A 7 35.89 -51.34 -62.47
N LEU A 8 35.69 -52.49 -61.81
CA LEU A 8 34.97 -52.57 -60.53
C LEU A 8 35.69 -51.80 -59.42
N SER A 9 37.01 -51.93 -59.33
CA SER A 9 37.82 -51.16 -58.36
C SER A 9 37.75 -49.64 -58.60
N ILE A 10 37.74 -49.20 -59.86
CA ILE A 10 37.57 -47.78 -60.21
C ILE A 10 36.17 -47.30 -59.84
N HIS A 11 35.13 -48.08 -60.10
CA HIS A 11 33.75 -47.77 -59.71
C HIS A 11 33.59 -47.66 -58.19
N ASP A 12 34.22 -48.55 -57.41
CA ASP A 12 34.20 -48.50 -55.94
C ASP A 12 34.97 -47.27 -55.41
N SER A 13 36.10 -46.91 -56.04
CA SER A 13 36.87 -45.70 -55.72
C SER A 13 36.12 -44.41 -56.05
N LEU A 14 35.33 -44.41 -57.13
CA LEU A 14 34.49 -43.29 -57.54
C LEU A 14 33.29 -43.15 -56.60
N THR A 15 32.67 -44.26 -56.19
CA THR A 15 31.57 -44.29 -55.22
C THR A 15 32.01 -43.77 -53.85
N THR A 16 33.20 -44.13 -53.40
CA THR A 16 33.79 -43.58 -52.17
C THR A 16 34.10 -42.08 -52.30
N CYS A 17 34.61 -41.62 -53.44
CA CYS A 17 34.83 -40.19 -53.71
C CYS A 17 33.52 -39.38 -53.64
N TYR A 18 32.44 -39.86 -54.28
CA TYR A 18 31.11 -39.22 -54.20
C TYR A 18 30.55 -39.20 -52.78
N THR A 19 30.81 -40.25 -51.99
CA THR A 19 30.39 -40.30 -50.57
C THR A 19 31.14 -39.27 -49.73
N VAL A 20 32.46 -39.13 -49.95
CA VAL A 20 33.28 -38.10 -49.29
C VAL A 20 32.83 -36.70 -49.69
N GLN A 21 32.57 -36.46 -50.97
CA GLN A 21 32.06 -35.17 -51.45
C GLN A 21 30.73 -34.82 -50.79
N LYS A 22 29.79 -35.77 -50.73
CA LYS A 22 28.51 -35.57 -50.03
C LYS A 22 28.70 -35.22 -48.54
N HIS A 23 29.62 -35.88 -47.84
CA HIS A 23 29.92 -35.57 -46.44
C HIS A 23 30.56 -34.18 -46.27
N ILE A 24 31.38 -33.73 -47.23
CA ILE A 24 31.95 -32.39 -47.24
C ILE A 24 30.84 -31.34 -47.43
N ASP A 25 29.97 -31.53 -48.41
CA ASP A 25 28.86 -30.62 -48.70
C ASP A 25 27.91 -30.51 -47.49
N GLU A 26 27.53 -31.65 -46.89
CA GLU A 26 26.72 -31.68 -45.65
C GLU A 26 27.41 -30.99 -44.47
N SER A 27 28.75 -31.04 -44.39
CA SER A 27 29.51 -30.38 -43.33
C SER A 27 29.58 -28.87 -43.53
N ILE A 28 29.72 -28.41 -44.78
CA ILE A 28 29.70 -26.99 -45.14
C ILE A 28 28.33 -26.39 -44.80
N GLU A 29 27.24 -27.06 -45.18
CA GLU A 29 25.88 -26.60 -44.85
C GLU A 29 25.66 -26.46 -43.34
N LYS A 30 26.09 -27.46 -42.56
CA LYS A 30 26.00 -27.42 -41.08
C LYS A 30 26.83 -26.28 -40.49
N LEU A 31 28.06 -26.06 -40.97
CA LEU A 31 28.91 -24.96 -40.50
C LEU A 31 28.30 -23.59 -40.82
N GLN A 32 27.73 -23.42 -42.01
CA GLN A 32 27.02 -22.19 -42.38
C GLN A 32 25.79 -21.96 -41.51
N GLN A 33 25.04 -23.01 -41.17
CA GLN A 33 23.90 -22.90 -40.24
C GLN A 33 24.37 -22.52 -38.82
N CYS A 34 25.46 -23.11 -38.32
CA CYS A 34 26.06 -22.72 -37.05
C CYS A 34 26.48 -21.25 -37.03
N GLN A 35 27.09 -20.76 -38.12
CA GLN A 35 27.51 -19.36 -38.23
C GLN A 35 26.33 -18.39 -38.14
N ARG A 36 25.20 -18.70 -38.82
CA ARG A 36 23.99 -17.88 -38.75
C ARG A 36 23.39 -17.84 -37.34
N ILE A 37 23.24 -19.00 -36.70
CA ILE A 37 22.72 -19.12 -35.34
C ILE A 37 23.59 -18.33 -34.34
N VAL A 38 24.91 -18.39 -34.46
CA VAL A 38 25.83 -17.65 -33.59
C VAL A 38 25.76 -16.13 -33.85
N ALA A 39 25.62 -15.71 -35.10
CA ALA A 39 25.45 -14.29 -35.43
C ALA A 39 24.16 -13.72 -34.81
N LEU A 40 23.04 -14.45 -34.93
CA LEU A 40 21.77 -14.07 -34.29
C LEU A 40 21.90 -14.02 -32.76
N ALA A 41 22.63 -14.96 -32.15
CA ALA A 41 22.88 -14.94 -30.71
C ALA A 41 23.66 -13.68 -30.28
N ALA A 42 24.66 -13.25 -31.06
CA ALA A 42 25.41 -12.03 -30.80
C ALA A 42 24.53 -10.77 -30.93
N ASP A 43 23.66 -10.72 -31.93
CA ASP A 43 22.70 -9.62 -32.11
C ASP A 43 21.72 -9.54 -30.94
N ILE A 44 21.21 -10.68 -30.45
CA ILE A 44 20.35 -10.76 -29.27
C ILE A 44 21.06 -10.19 -28.05
N GLU A 45 22.33 -10.57 -27.82
CA GLU A 45 23.11 -10.05 -26.71
C GLU A 45 23.32 -8.53 -26.80
N ALA A 46 23.56 -7.99 -28.00
CA ALA A 46 23.62 -6.55 -28.22
C ALA A 46 22.28 -5.85 -27.91
N TYR A 47 21.14 -6.44 -28.27
CA TYR A 47 19.82 -5.89 -27.93
C TYR A 47 19.53 -5.93 -26.42
N ILE A 48 20.00 -6.96 -25.72
CA ILE A 48 19.93 -7.04 -24.25
C ILE A 48 20.74 -5.90 -23.63
N GLN A 49 21.98 -5.69 -24.07
CA GLN A 49 22.85 -4.61 -23.58
C GLN A 49 22.27 -3.21 -23.84
N GLN A 50 21.55 -3.02 -24.96
CA GLN A 50 20.85 -1.77 -25.27
C GLN A 50 19.54 -1.58 -24.49
N GLY A 51 19.12 -2.54 -23.66
CA GLY A 51 17.85 -2.49 -22.93
C GLY A 51 16.61 -2.67 -23.82
N LYS A 52 16.77 -3.09 -25.08
CA LYS A 52 15.66 -3.35 -26.02
C LYS A 52 15.10 -4.76 -25.82
N LEU A 53 14.67 -5.05 -24.60
CA LEU A 53 14.33 -6.40 -24.12
C LEU A 53 13.26 -7.11 -24.97
N PHE A 54 12.25 -6.38 -25.46
CA PHE A 54 11.23 -6.96 -26.32
C PHE A 54 11.78 -7.41 -27.68
N HIS A 55 12.68 -6.62 -28.28
CA HIS A 55 13.29 -6.96 -29.56
C HIS A 55 14.22 -8.17 -29.40
N ALA A 56 15.01 -8.19 -28.33
CA ALA A 56 15.84 -9.35 -27.97
C ALA A 56 14.99 -10.62 -27.82
N LEU A 57 13.84 -10.53 -27.15
CA LEU A 57 12.96 -11.67 -26.94
C LEU A 57 12.30 -12.18 -28.22
N LYS A 58 11.92 -11.27 -29.13
CA LYS A 58 11.40 -11.66 -30.45
C LYS A 58 12.45 -12.41 -31.27
N MET A 59 13.68 -11.88 -31.32
CA MET A 59 14.79 -12.52 -32.01
C MET A 59 15.18 -13.86 -31.38
N LEU A 60 15.00 -14.00 -30.06
CA LEU A 60 15.22 -15.27 -29.36
C LEU A 60 14.21 -16.34 -29.78
N GLU A 61 12.95 -15.99 -30.07
CA GLU A 61 11.97 -16.93 -30.63
C GLU A 61 12.31 -17.30 -32.09
N GLU A 62 12.80 -16.35 -32.90
CA GLU A 62 13.29 -16.61 -34.25
C GLU A 62 14.49 -17.58 -34.22
N LEU A 63 15.45 -17.36 -33.31
CA LEU A 63 16.60 -18.23 -33.07
C LEU A 63 16.17 -19.64 -32.64
N ARG A 64 15.14 -19.76 -31.80
CA ARG A 64 14.59 -21.06 -31.36
C ARG A 64 14.11 -21.89 -32.55
N VAL A 65 13.45 -21.26 -33.53
CA VAL A 65 13.01 -21.93 -34.76
C VAL A 65 14.23 -22.42 -35.55
N GLU A 66 15.27 -21.60 -35.73
CA GLU A 66 16.49 -22.02 -36.46
C GLU A 66 17.22 -23.19 -35.79
N ILE A 67 17.29 -23.21 -34.46
CA ILE A 67 17.89 -24.31 -33.68
C ILE A 67 17.08 -25.60 -33.87
N SER A 68 15.75 -25.51 -33.92
CA SER A 68 14.87 -26.68 -34.06
C SER A 68 15.05 -27.43 -35.38
N VAL A 69 15.47 -26.72 -36.44
CA VAL A 69 15.69 -27.28 -37.78
C VAL A 69 17.10 -27.92 -37.92
N PHE A 70 18.03 -27.62 -36.99
CA PHE A 70 19.41 -28.11 -37.04
C PHE A 70 19.51 -29.62 -36.75
N ARG A 71 20.14 -30.38 -37.65
CA ARG A 71 20.38 -31.82 -37.48
C ARG A 71 21.70 -32.09 -36.75
N GLY A 72 21.64 -32.25 -35.43
CA GLY A 72 22.77 -32.62 -34.57
C GLY A 72 22.39 -32.60 -33.09
N ARG A 73 23.28 -33.07 -32.19
CA ARG A 73 22.98 -33.13 -30.74
C ARG A 73 23.68 -32.04 -29.93
N LEU A 74 25.01 -31.92 -30.06
CA LEU A 74 25.81 -31.09 -29.15
C LEU A 74 25.58 -29.58 -29.33
N PHE A 75 25.53 -29.11 -30.59
CA PHE A 75 25.39 -27.68 -30.88
C PHE A 75 24.00 -27.12 -30.52
N PRO A 76 22.87 -27.73 -30.92
CA PRO A 76 21.54 -27.30 -30.48
C PRO A 76 21.36 -27.36 -28.97
N GLN A 77 21.93 -28.36 -28.31
CA GLN A 77 21.87 -28.49 -26.85
C GLN A 77 22.55 -27.31 -26.16
N ARG A 78 23.80 -27.00 -26.54
CA ARG A 78 24.49 -25.82 -26.00
C ARG A 78 23.77 -24.51 -26.29
N MET A 79 23.19 -24.37 -27.48
CA MET A 79 22.46 -23.16 -27.83
C MET A 79 21.14 -23.05 -27.05
N SER A 80 20.47 -24.17 -26.76
CA SER A 80 19.29 -24.20 -25.91
C SER A 80 19.63 -23.81 -24.47
N ASP A 81 20.75 -24.30 -23.93
CA ASP A 81 21.23 -23.92 -22.59
C ASP A 81 21.53 -22.41 -22.53
N TRP A 82 22.22 -21.88 -23.54
CA TRP A 82 22.46 -20.45 -23.67
C TRP A 82 21.16 -19.64 -23.79
N MET A 83 20.19 -20.12 -24.57
CA MET A 83 18.88 -19.48 -24.74
C MET A 83 18.11 -19.39 -23.42
N HIS A 84 18.19 -20.42 -22.57
CA HIS A 84 17.64 -20.38 -21.21
C HIS A 84 18.35 -19.34 -20.33
N VAL A 85 19.67 -19.20 -20.46
CA VAL A 85 20.44 -18.17 -19.75
C VAL A 85 20.03 -16.78 -20.24
N ALA A 86 19.99 -16.54 -21.56
CA ALA A 86 19.57 -15.28 -22.17
C ALA A 86 18.15 -14.88 -21.75
N MET A 87 17.21 -15.83 -21.71
CA MET A 87 15.84 -15.60 -21.24
C MET A 87 15.80 -15.19 -19.76
N ARG A 88 16.64 -15.80 -18.92
CA ARG A 88 16.78 -15.41 -17.50
C ARG A 88 17.36 -14.01 -17.38
N THR A 89 18.39 -13.68 -18.16
CA THR A 89 19.00 -12.35 -18.17
C THR A 89 18.01 -11.26 -18.60
N ILE A 90 17.23 -11.48 -19.67
CA ILE A 90 16.17 -10.55 -20.12
C ILE A 90 15.17 -10.29 -19.00
N LYS A 91 14.79 -11.35 -18.28
CA LYS A 91 13.84 -11.27 -17.16
C LYS A 91 14.40 -10.49 -15.98
N ASP A 92 15.64 -10.77 -15.58
CA ASP A 92 16.28 -10.07 -14.46
C ASP A 92 16.48 -8.58 -14.78
N GLU A 93 16.86 -8.28 -16.02
CA GLU A 93 16.99 -6.93 -16.53
C GLU A 93 15.64 -6.20 -16.60
N ALA A 94 14.55 -6.90 -16.98
CA ALA A 94 13.20 -6.34 -16.94
C ALA A 94 12.73 -6.04 -15.51
N LYS A 95 13.06 -6.90 -14.52
CA LYS A 95 12.80 -6.64 -13.10
C LYS A 95 13.60 -5.43 -12.59
N ARG A 96 14.88 -5.33 -12.97
CA ARG A 96 15.74 -4.19 -12.64
C ARG A 96 15.16 -2.88 -13.17
N ASN A 97 14.68 -2.87 -14.41
CA ASN A 97 14.00 -1.72 -15.01
C ASN A 97 12.70 -1.36 -14.26
N ALA A 98 11.94 -2.34 -13.77
CA ALA A 98 10.76 -2.09 -12.94
C ALA A 98 11.14 -1.43 -11.60
N SER A 99 12.21 -1.89 -10.95
CA SER A 99 12.72 -1.29 -9.71
C SER A 99 13.18 0.15 -9.91
N MET A 100 13.96 0.43 -10.96
CA MET A 100 14.38 1.81 -11.26
C MET A 100 13.19 2.72 -11.54
N TRP A 101 12.18 2.23 -12.25
CA TRP A 101 10.95 2.98 -12.50
C TRP A 101 10.19 3.29 -11.21
N LEU A 102 10.02 2.30 -10.33
CA LEU A 102 9.41 2.44 -9.02
C LEU A 102 10.13 3.48 -8.14
N GLU A 103 11.45 3.50 -8.19
CA GLU A 103 12.29 4.49 -7.51
C GLU A 103 12.08 5.91 -8.08
N GLY A 104 11.96 6.04 -9.40
CA GLY A 104 11.59 7.30 -10.05
C GLY A 104 10.21 7.81 -9.61
N VAL A 105 9.22 6.92 -9.49
CA VAL A 105 7.89 7.25 -8.95
C VAL A 105 7.98 7.71 -7.50
N ARG A 106 8.82 7.06 -6.68
CA ARG A 106 9.09 7.47 -5.30
C ARG A 106 9.64 8.90 -5.24
N ALA A 107 10.64 9.22 -6.06
CA ALA A 107 11.23 10.55 -6.09
C ALA A 107 10.22 11.63 -6.54
N ALA A 108 9.43 11.35 -7.57
CA ALA A 108 8.40 12.28 -8.06
C ALA A 108 7.28 12.52 -7.04
N SER A 109 6.95 11.52 -6.22
CA SER A 109 5.88 11.63 -5.22
C SER A 109 6.15 12.73 -4.18
N LEU A 110 7.41 12.98 -3.81
CA LEU A 110 7.78 14.01 -2.83
C LEU A 110 7.29 15.40 -3.26
N SER A 111 7.60 15.77 -4.51
CA SER A 111 7.18 17.06 -5.08
C SER A 111 5.65 17.18 -5.21
N ILE A 112 4.97 16.08 -5.52
CA ILE A 112 3.50 16.05 -5.56
C ILE A 112 2.91 16.28 -4.16
N GLY A 113 3.53 15.72 -3.12
CA GLY A 113 3.12 15.93 -1.73
C GLY A 113 3.25 17.35 -1.27
N GLU A 114 4.41 17.96 -1.52
CA GLU A 114 4.66 19.36 -1.21
C GLU A 114 3.62 20.27 -1.89
N ALA A 115 3.35 20.04 -3.18
CA ALA A 115 2.33 20.79 -3.92
C ALA A 115 0.91 20.56 -3.38
N ALA A 116 0.59 19.34 -2.93
CA ALA A 116 -0.71 19.02 -2.34
C ALA A 116 -0.90 19.69 -0.97
N ILE A 117 0.12 19.69 -0.12
CA ILE A 117 0.11 20.37 1.19
C ILE A 117 -0.05 21.88 0.98
N HIS A 118 0.73 22.48 0.10
CA HIS A 118 0.64 23.91 -0.20
C HIS A 118 -0.74 24.31 -0.76
N ARG A 119 -1.35 23.46 -1.61
CA ARG A 119 -2.71 23.70 -2.09
C ARG A 119 -3.75 23.63 -0.97
N LEU A 120 -3.61 22.68 -0.05
CA LEU A 120 -4.50 22.54 1.10
C LEU A 120 -4.35 23.73 2.06
N GLU A 121 -3.12 24.17 2.34
CA GLU A 121 -2.82 25.35 3.17
C GLU A 121 -3.45 26.62 2.58
N ASN A 122 -3.35 26.81 1.27
CA ASN A 122 -4.00 27.94 0.58
C ASN A 122 -5.52 27.85 0.68
N GLN A 123 -6.12 26.69 0.45
CA GLN A 123 -7.58 26.51 0.60
C GLN A 123 -8.05 26.78 2.04
N ILE A 124 -7.33 26.29 3.05
CA ILE A 124 -7.65 26.53 4.45
C ILE A 124 -7.52 28.02 4.77
N SER A 125 -6.45 28.67 4.30
CA SER A 125 -6.21 30.10 4.49
C SER A 125 -7.29 30.96 3.83
N GLU A 126 -7.72 30.60 2.61
CA GLU A 126 -8.84 31.23 1.92
C GLU A 126 -10.14 31.10 2.73
N GLN A 127 -10.45 29.91 3.26
CA GLN A 127 -11.65 29.72 4.10
C GLN A 127 -11.60 30.50 5.41
N TYR A 128 -10.44 30.58 6.07
CA TYR A 128 -10.27 31.41 7.26
C TYR A 128 -10.43 32.90 6.95
N TYR A 129 -9.91 33.36 5.81
CA TYR A 129 -10.03 34.74 5.37
C TYR A 129 -11.48 35.08 5.03
N GLU A 130 -12.20 34.20 4.32
CA GLU A 130 -13.64 34.35 4.06
C GLU A 130 -14.44 34.42 5.37
N GLN A 131 -14.12 33.60 6.35
CA GLN A 131 -14.81 33.58 7.64
C GLN A 131 -14.55 34.85 8.47
N ASP A 132 -13.31 35.35 8.50
CA ASP A 132 -12.95 36.62 9.16
C ASP A 132 -13.57 37.84 8.45
N VAL A 133 -13.70 37.81 7.12
CA VAL A 133 -14.42 38.83 6.34
C VAL A 133 -15.92 38.80 6.67
N LEU A 134 -16.54 37.62 6.77
CA LEU A 134 -17.95 37.46 7.13
C LEU A 134 -18.24 37.92 8.58
N GLU A 135 -17.38 37.60 9.54
CA GLU A 135 -17.51 38.07 10.93
C GLU A 135 -17.39 39.59 11.07
N LYS A 136 -16.49 40.21 10.30
CA LYS A 136 -16.31 41.66 10.25
C LYS A 136 -17.44 42.38 9.51
N SER A 137 -18.07 41.72 8.54
CA SER A 137 -19.22 42.26 7.78
C SER A 137 -20.54 42.16 8.54
N GLY A 138 -20.63 41.34 9.61
CA GLY A 138 -21.84 41.15 10.42
C GLY A 138 -22.11 42.22 11.49
N HIS A 139 -21.23 43.20 11.68
CA HIS A 139 -21.40 44.25 12.69
C HIS A 139 -21.73 45.61 12.05
N ALA A 140 -22.95 45.75 11.51
CA ALA A 140 -23.54 47.07 11.27
C ALA A 140 -24.17 47.58 12.59
N PRO A 141 -23.93 48.84 12.99
CA PRO A 141 -24.46 49.36 14.25
C PRO A 141 -25.98 49.52 14.16
N VAL A 142 -26.69 48.88 15.08
CA VAL A 142 -28.14 48.99 15.27
C VAL A 142 -28.49 50.43 15.68
N LEU A 143 -29.18 51.14 14.80
CA LEU A 143 -29.99 52.32 15.12
C LEU A 143 -31.47 51.91 15.08
N GLY A 144 -32.22 52.37 16.09
CA GLY A 144 -33.41 51.71 16.61
C GLY A 144 -34.77 52.09 16.04
N ARG A 145 -35.77 51.28 16.45
CA ARG A 145 -37.24 51.47 16.47
C ARG A 145 -37.89 51.77 15.09
N SER A 146 -38.98 51.11 14.67
CA SER A 146 -40.25 50.93 15.39
C SER A 146 -41.16 49.85 14.76
N SER A 147 -42.06 49.35 15.61
CA SER A 147 -43.11 48.32 15.48
C SER A 147 -44.20 48.60 14.43
N SER A 148 -44.69 47.55 13.73
CA SER A 148 -46.13 47.15 13.70
C SER A 148 -46.46 45.95 12.79
N ASN A 149 -46.97 44.89 13.43
CA ASN A 149 -48.07 43.97 13.10
C ASN A 149 -48.29 43.31 11.72
N ASP A 150 -48.28 41.97 11.81
CA ASP A 150 -49.35 41.00 11.48
C ASP A 150 -49.67 40.52 10.04
N ASN A 151 -49.66 39.19 9.97
CA ASN A 151 -50.54 38.25 9.26
C ASN A 151 -50.21 37.78 7.81
N VAL A 152 -49.91 36.48 7.77
CA VAL A 152 -49.92 35.48 6.68
C VAL A 152 -51.30 34.75 6.77
N PRO A 153 -51.90 34.00 5.77
CA PRO A 153 -51.36 33.36 4.53
C PRO A 153 -52.25 33.35 3.24
N THR A 154 -51.65 32.82 2.16
CA THR A 154 -52.22 31.98 1.05
C THR A 154 -53.13 32.55 -0.08
N SER A 155 -52.65 32.30 -1.33
CA SER A 155 -53.22 32.23 -2.71
C SER A 155 -54.72 31.84 -2.85
N PRO A 156 -55.44 31.99 -4.02
CA PRO A 156 -54.99 32.16 -5.42
C PRO A 156 -55.83 33.06 -6.39
N ARG A 157 -55.24 33.34 -7.57
CA ARG A 157 -55.80 33.42 -8.95
C ARG A 157 -57.22 33.96 -9.27
N ALA A 158 -57.22 34.93 -10.21
CA ALA A 158 -58.22 35.27 -11.26
C ALA A 158 -59.58 35.85 -10.79
N SER A 159 -60.23 36.79 -11.46
CA SER A 159 -60.42 37.09 -12.89
C SER A 159 -61.13 38.46 -12.99
N LEU A 160 -61.15 39.17 -14.14
CA LEU A 160 -62.31 39.31 -15.05
C LEU A 160 -62.07 40.63 -15.85
N SER A 161 -62.25 40.83 -17.17
CA SER A 161 -62.95 40.10 -18.25
C SER A 161 -62.48 40.65 -19.65
N PRO A 162 -63.20 40.48 -20.79
CA PRO A 162 -62.72 39.63 -21.89
C PRO A 162 -62.77 40.28 -23.30
N ALA A 163 -62.17 39.64 -24.31
CA ALA A 163 -62.75 39.47 -25.67
C ALA A 163 -61.80 38.67 -26.58
N ASN A 164 -62.27 37.49 -26.97
CA ASN A 164 -61.84 36.68 -28.12
C ASN A 164 -61.84 37.52 -29.42
N SER A 165 -61.08 37.28 -30.50
CA SER A 165 -60.37 36.07 -30.98
C SER A 165 -59.59 36.44 -32.26
N GLY A 166 -58.41 35.84 -32.51
CA GLY A 166 -57.85 35.77 -33.87
C GLY A 166 -56.31 35.79 -34.05
N ARG A 167 -55.63 34.69 -33.70
CA ARG A 167 -54.51 34.03 -34.42
C ARG A 167 -53.33 34.85 -35.05
N SER A 168 -52.12 34.48 -34.59
CA SER A 168 -50.76 34.58 -35.22
C SER A 168 -49.98 35.90 -35.04
N LEU A 169 -49.17 36.07 -33.99
CA LEU A 169 -47.73 35.69 -33.83
C LEU A 169 -46.76 36.40 -34.80
N VAL A 170 -46.08 37.46 -34.34
CA VAL A 170 -44.65 37.55 -33.95
C VAL A 170 -44.14 39.00 -34.10
N SER A 171 -43.63 39.59 -33.00
CA SER A 171 -42.60 40.65 -32.88
C SER A 171 -42.73 41.26 -31.48
N GLU A 172 -41.74 41.52 -30.64
CA GLU A 172 -40.30 41.29 -30.54
C GLU A 172 -40.06 41.37 -29.02
N ASP A 173 -39.36 40.42 -28.41
CA ASP A 173 -38.77 40.64 -27.09
C ASP A 173 -37.35 40.11 -27.11
N SER A 174 -36.43 41.02 -26.80
CA SER A 174 -35.00 40.93 -27.06
C SER A 174 -34.32 39.86 -26.18
N PHE A 175 -34.14 38.66 -26.74
CA PHE A 175 -33.13 37.72 -26.26
C PHE A 175 -31.74 38.31 -26.56
N LYS A 176 -31.11 38.95 -25.56
CA LYS A 176 -29.68 39.29 -25.65
C LYS A 176 -28.87 37.99 -25.67
N LEU A 177 -28.47 37.56 -26.87
CA LEU A 177 -27.44 36.55 -27.06
C LEU A 177 -26.15 37.01 -26.34
N PRO A 178 -25.42 36.09 -25.68
CA PRO A 178 -24.13 36.43 -25.08
C PRO A 178 -23.19 37.03 -26.12
N SER A 179 -22.45 38.09 -25.76
CA SER A 179 -21.53 38.77 -26.67
C SER A 179 -20.46 37.80 -27.20
N ILE A 180 -20.04 37.95 -28.46
CA ILE A 180 -18.94 37.17 -29.08
C ILE A 180 -17.67 37.13 -28.21
N ARG A 181 -17.41 38.16 -27.39
CA ARG A 181 -16.29 38.17 -26.45
C ARG A 181 -16.41 37.13 -25.34
N VAL A 182 -17.64 36.87 -24.86
CA VAL A 182 -17.94 35.85 -23.84
C VAL A 182 -17.79 34.45 -24.45
N PHE A 183 -18.27 34.26 -25.68
CA PHE A 183 -18.02 32.99 -26.40
C PHE A 183 -16.53 32.76 -26.70
N ASN A 184 -15.76 33.81 -27.00
CA ASN A 184 -14.31 33.69 -27.19
C ASN A 184 -13.58 33.40 -25.87
N SER A 185 -13.95 34.01 -24.75
CA SER A 185 -13.38 33.67 -23.44
C SER A 185 -13.73 32.25 -23.00
N ASP A 186 -14.95 31.80 -23.28
CA ASP A 186 -15.39 30.44 -23.01
C ASP A 186 -14.68 29.43 -23.93
N ALA A 187 -14.44 29.79 -25.20
CA ALA A 187 -13.64 28.99 -26.13
C ALA A 187 -12.16 28.96 -25.76
N ASP A 188 -11.59 30.07 -25.29
CA ASP A 188 -10.21 30.16 -24.81
C ASP A 188 -10.01 29.34 -23.53
N THR A 189 -10.94 29.41 -22.57
CA THR A 189 -10.92 28.59 -21.35
C THR A 189 -11.15 27.10 -21.65
N LEU A 190 -12.01 26.76 -22.62
CA LEU A 190 -12.14 25.38 -23.10
C LEU A 190 -10.88 24.88 -23.80
N ARG A 191 -10.22 25.74 -24.62
CA ARG A 191 -8.95 25.40 -25.28
C ARG A 191 -7.83 25.24 -24.27
N GLU A 192 -7.77 26.08 -23.25
CA GLU A 192 -6.83 26.00 -22.14
C GLU A 192 -7.06 24.73 -21.31
N ARG A 193 -8.31 24.41 -20.98
CA ARG A 193 -8.70 23.18 -20.26
C ARG A 193 -8.40 21.92 -21.08
N SER A 194 -8.60 21.97 -22.39
CA SER A 194 -8.21 20.91 -23.33
C SER A 194 -6.69 20.73 -23.42
N ASN A 195 -5.94 21.84 -23.45
CA ASN A 195 -4.48 21.82 -23.44
C ASN A 195 -3.92 21.26 -22.11
N ILE A 196 -4.52 21.62 -20.98
CA ILE A 196 -4.18 21.06 -19.66
C ILE A 196 -4.43 19.55 -19.65
N HIS A 197 -5.57 19.09 -20.17
CA HIS A 197 -5.87 17.66 -20.26
C HIS A 197 -4.92 16.91 -21.20
N SER A 198 -4.60 17.49 -22.37
CA SER A 198 -3.64 16.94 -23.33
C SER A 198 -2.24 16.82 -22.72
N ASN A 199 -1.78 17.86 -22.02
CA ASN A 199 -0.49 17.85 -21.31
C ASN A 199 -0.46 16.82 -20.18
N TYR A 200 -1.55 16.70 -19.42
CA TYR A 200 -1.70 15.67 -18.40
C TYR A 200 -1.66 14.26 -19.00
N MET A 201 -2.39 14.00 -20.08
CA MET A 201 -2.38 12.71 -20.79
C MET A 201 -0.99 12.37 -21.35
N LYS A 202 -0.29 13.33 -21.95
CA LYS A 202 1.06 13.15 -22.47
C LYS A 202 2.06 12.82 -21.35
N THR A 203 1.96 13.51 -20.22
CA THR A 203 2.80 13.29 -19.05
C THR A 203 2.52 11.93 -18.40
N ALA A 204 1.24 11.58 -18.22
CA ALA A 204 0.81 10.29 -17.68
C ALA A 204 1.31 9.14 -18.56
N LEU A 205 1.20 9.26 -19.89
CA LEU A 205 1.70 8.24 -20.82
C LEU A 205 3.22 8.10 -20.76
N ALA A 206 3.97 9.20 -20.62
CA ALA A 206 5.41 9.16 -20.44
C ALA A 206 5.81 8.44 -19.14
N GLN A 207 5.08 8.68 -18.05
CA GLN A 207 5.29 8.01 -16.76
C GLN A 207 4.91 6.52 -16.80
N LEU A 208 3.86 6.14 -17.53
CA LEU A 208 3.40 4.75 -17.60
C LEU A 208 4.16 3.89 -18.64
N SER A 209 4.72 4.51 -19.68
CA SER A 209 5.36 3.81 -20.80
C SER A 209 6.43 2.78 -20.38
N PRO A 210 7.35 3.06 -19.43
CA PRO A 210 8.35 2.09 -19.01
C PRO A 210 7.74 0.82 -18.42
N MET A 211 6.74 0.97 -17.53
CA MET A 211 6.06 -0.16 -16.92
C MET A 211 5.23 -0.96 -17.94
N LEU A 212 4.60 -0.29 -18.90
CA LEU A 212 3.89 -0.95 -20.00
C LEU A 212 4.81 -1.79 -20.88
N ARG A 213 6.04 -1.32 -21.15
CA ARG A 213 7.05 -2.09 -21.91
C ARG A 213 7.48 -3.35 -21.14
N ILE A 214 7.67 -3.25 -19.82
CA ILE A 214 8.02 -4.38 -18.96
C ILE A 214 6.87 -5.39 -18.91
N LEU A 215 5.63 -4.91 -18.73
CA LEU A 215 4.44 -5.75 -18.75
C LEU A 215 4.32 -6.51 -20.07
N HIS A 216 4.64 -5.86 -21.19
CA HIS A 216 4.64 -6.49 -22.51
C HIS A 216 5.65 -7.64 -22.58
N VAL A 217 6.88 -7.47 -22.09
CA VAL A 217 7.90 -8.53 -22.04
C VAL A 217 7.40 -9.73 -21.22
N PHE A 218 6.90 -9.49 -20.00
CA PHE A 218 6.39 -10.57 -19.14
C PHE A 218 5.13 -11.24 -19.67
N ARG A 219 4.33 -10.53 -20.48
CA ARG A 219 3.18 -11.10 -21.18
C ARG A 219 3.62 -12.08 -22.26
N VAL A 220 4.61 -11.72 -23.07
CA VAL A 220 5.14 -12.63 -24.10
C VAL A 220 5.83 -13.84 -23.47
N MET A 221 6.49 -13.66 -22.33
CA MET A 221 7.08 -14.76 -21.55
C MET A 221 6.03 -15.62 -20.81
N SER A 222 4.75 -15.26 -20.82
CA SER A 222 3.69 -15.90 -20.03
C SER A 222 3.97 -15.94 -18.52
N GLN A 223 4.70 -14.94 -17.99
CA GLN A 223 5.11 -14.83 -16.58
C GLN A 223 4.53 -13.59 -15.88
N VAL A 224 3.40 -13.07 -16.36
CA VAL A 224 2.70 -11.91 -15.75
C VAL A 224 2.44 -12.06 -14.24
N PRO A 225 2.04 -13.24 -13.70
CA PRO A 225 1.83 -13.41 -12.26
C PRO A 225 3.08 -13.13 -11.43
N GLU A 226 4.26 -13.46 -11.97
CA GLU A 226 5.54 -13.24 -11.27
C GLU A 226 5.92 -11.76 -11.26
N LEU A 227 5.70 -11.04 -12.36
CA LEU A 227 5.86 -9.58 -12.39
C LEU A 227 4.89 -8.91 -11.40
N ALA A 228 3.65 -9.39 -11.31
CA ALA A 228 2.66 -8.85 -10.37
C ALA A 228 3.10 -9.07 -8.91
N ALA A 229 3.60 -10.26 -8.57
CA ALA A 229 4.14 -10.56 -7.25
C ALA A 229 5.35 -9.67 -6.92
N PHE A 230 6.30 -9.53 -7.87
CA PHE A 230 7.46 -8.66 -7.73
C PHE A 230 7.05 -7.19 -7.55
N TYR A 231 6.14 -6.70 -8.38
CA TYR A 231 5.62 -5.33 -8.31
C TYR A 231 4.94 -5.07 -6.97
N ASN A 232 4.07 -5.97 -6.52
CA ASN A 232 3.35 -5.80 -5.26
C ASN A 232 4.29 -5.81 -4.05
N ALA A 233 5.29 -6.69 -4.04
CA ALA A 233 6.31 -6.73 -2.98
C ALA A 233 7.12 -5.42 -2.90
N ASN A 234 7.54 -4.89 -4.05
CA ASN A 234 8.33 -3.65 -4.10
C ASN A 234 7.48 -2.38 -3.96
N ARG A 235 6.20 -2.41 -4.34
CA ARG A 235 5.27 -1.28 -4.22
C ARG A 235 5.05 -0.88 -2.77
N LEU A 236 4.98 -1.84 -1.84
CA LEU A 236 4.79 -1.54 -0.42
C LEU A 236 5.99 -0.76 0.15
N ALA A 237 7.22 -1.14 -0.19
CA ALA A 237 8.42 -0.42 0.22
C ALA A 237 8.44 1.01 -0.33
N VAL A 238 8.07 1.19 -1.60
CA VAL A 238 7.93 2.53 -2.22
C VAL A 238 6.85 3.33 -1.49
N MET A 239 5.67 2.77 -1.27
CA MET A 239 4.55 3.43 -0.61
C MET A 239 4.87 3.84 0.84
N MET A 240 5.61 3.00 1.57
CA MET A 240 6.11 3.31 2.91
C MET A 240 7.12 4.47 2.85
N GLY A 241 8.03 4.46 1.88
CA GLY A 241 8.99 5.55 1.65
C GLY A 241 8.32 6.86 1.24
N THR A 242 7.30 6.81 0.38
CA THR A 242 6.52 8.00 -0.01
C THR A 242 5.73 8.55 1.18
N ASN A 243 5.09 7.68 1.98
CA ASN A 243 4.37 8.11 3.18
C ASN A 243 5.30 8.71 4.23
N ALA A 244 6.47 8.12 4.45
CA ALA A 244 7.50 8.68 5.33
C ALA A 244 8.00 10.05 4.83
N SER A 245 8.15 10.21 3.51
CA SER A 245 8.55 11.47 2.88
C SER A 245 7.47 12.56 3.03
N PHE A 246 6.20 12.19 2.88
CA PHE A 246 5.08 13.10 3.14
C PHE A 246 5.01 13.52 4.61
N LEU A 247 5.22 12.58 5.54
CA LEU A 247 5.26 12.88 6.97
C LEU A 247 6.44 13.80 7.31
N ALA A 248 7.62 13.57 6.76
CA ALA A 248 8.78 14.44 6.96
C ALA A 248 8.50 15.88 6.48
N CYS A 249 7.97 16.04 5.26
CA CYS A 249 7.59 17.35 4.73
C CYS A 249 6.50 18.04 5.57
N ALA A 250 5.54 17.28 6.10
CA ALA A 250 4.53 17.80 7.01
C ALA A 250 5.12 18.22 8.37
N CYS A 251 6.10 17.48 8.90
CA CYS A 251 6.82 17.85 10.11
C CYS A 251 7.64 19.13 9.94
N ASP A 252 8.36 19.29 8.82
CA ASP A 252 9.13 20.50 8.52
C ASP A 252 8.22 21.74 8.44
N ARG A 253 7.05 21.60 7.80
CA ARG A 253 6.04 22.68 7.74
C ARG A 253 5.39 22.96 9.07
N PHE A 254 5.16 21.94 9.88
CA PHE A 254 4.66 22.12 11.25
C PHE A 254 5.68 22.88 12.10
N GLU A 255 6.97 22.57 11.99
CA GLU A 255 8.05 23.30 12.66
C GLU A 255 8.09 24.77 12.24
N GLU A 256 8.00 25.05 10.93
CA GLU A 256 7.92 26.41 10.39
C GLU A 256 6.71 27.18 10.94
N HIS A 257 5.53 26.56 10.95
CA HIS A 257 4.32 27.19 11.47
C HIS A 257 4.40 27.42 12.99
N VAL A 258 4.94 26.47 13.75
CA VAL A 258 5.17 26.63 15.21
C VAL A 258 6.14 27.78 15.45
N LYS A 259 7.22 27.87 14.68
CA LYS A 259 8.21 28.95 14.78
C LYS A 259 7.56 30.31 14.52
N VAL A 260 6.82 30.48 13.41
CA VAL A 260 6.14 31.74 13.08
C VAL A 260 5.13 32.13 14.17
N GLN A 261 4.36 31.18 14.69
CA GLN A 261 3.40 31.46 15.77
C GLN A 261 4.08 31.81 17.09
N THR A 262 5.24 31.19 17.37
CA THR A 262 6.07 31.48 18.55
C THR A 262 6.68 32.87 18.44
N GLU A 263 7.29 33.21 17.30
CA GLU A 263 7.84 34.55 17.02
C GLU A 263 6.75 35.63 17.09
N ALA A 264 5.57 35.37 16.50
CA ALA A 264 4.43 36.29 16.61
C ALA A 264 3.92 36.43 18.05
N TRP A 265 3.92 35.35 18.83
CA TRP A 265 3.59 35.40 20.26
C TRP A 265 4.64 36.16 21.07
N GLU A 266 5.93 35.95 20.81
CA GLU A 266 7.04 36.66 21.46
C GLU A 266 7.02 38.15 21.12
N ALA A 267 6.80 38.52 19.86
CA ALA A 267 6.64 39.90 19.43
C ALA A 267 5.45 40.58 20.15
N ARG A 268 4.31 39.87 20.29
CA ARG A 268 3.14 40.36 21.05
C ARG A 268 3.38 40.46 22.55
N THR A 269 4.22 39.60 23.11
CA THR A 269 4.44 39.48 24.57
C THR A 269 5.56 40.38 25.06
N TYR A 270 6.65 40.51 24.31
CA TYR A 270 7.85 41.23 24.70
C TYR A 270 8.07 42.54 23.91
N GLY A 271 7.24 42.84 22.91
CA GLY A 271 7.29 44.12 22.19
C GLY A 271 8.50 44.31 21.26
N TYR A 272 9.23 43.25 20.93
CA TYR A 272 10.29 43.32 19.92
C TYR A 272 9.72 43.08 18.53
N SER A 273 9.45 44.18 17.81
CA SER A 273 9.38 44.14 16.35
C SER A 273 10.78 44.47 15.82
N VAL A 274 11.37 43.55 15.05
CA VAL A 274 12.65 43.78 14.37
C VAL A 274 12.39 44.57 13.08
N SER A 275 13.10 45.72 12.98
CA SER A 275 13.25 46.65 11.84
C SER A 275 12.16 47.75 11.78
N ASN A 276 12.43 49.06 11.79
CA ASN A 276 13.59 49.78 11.24
C ASN A 276 13.79 51.17 11.91
N THR A 277 15.04 51.56 12.09
CA THR A 277 15.52 52.91 12.44
C THR A 277 15.12 53.97 11.41
N LEU A 278 14.51 55.08 11.83
CA LEU A 278 14.80 56.45 11.37
C LEU A 278 14.05 57.51 12.23
N ARG A 279 14.81 58.12 13.15
CA ARG A 279 14.87 59.55 13.51
C ARG A 279 13.57 60.39 13.46
N GLY A 280 13.13 60.87 14.63
CA GLY A 280 12.54 62.21 14.76
C GLY A 280 11.24 62.33 15.58
N ALA A 281 11.38 62.86 16.81
CA ALA A 281 10.42 63.65 17.58
C ALA A 281 8.99 63.13 17.86
N ASN A 282 8.69 63.03 19.16
CA ASN A 282 7.36 63.04 19.79
C ASN A 282 6.30 62.11 19.18
N THR A 283 6.26 60.88 19.67
CA THR A 283 5.03 60.09 19.67
C THR A 283 4.94 59.38 21.02
N GLN A 284 3.89 59.71 21.77
CA GLN A 284 3.56 59.05 23.02
C GLN A 284 3.53 57.54 22.81
N LEU A 285 4.16 56.80 23.72
CA LEU A 285 3.98 55.36 23.87
C LEU A 285 2.51 55.06 24.18
N VAL A 286 1.70 54.91 23.14
CA VAL A 286 0.35 54.37 23.27
C VAL A 286 0.51 52.88 23.60
N LYS A 287 0.20 52.51 24.85
CA LYS A 287 0.01 51.11 25.26
C LYS A 287 -0.94 50.45 24.26
N PRO A 288 -0.63 49.26 23.70
CA PRO A 288 -1.59 48.54 22.88
C PRO A 288 -2.84 48.28 23.72
N CYS A 289 -3.99 48.75 23.24
CA CYS A 289 -5.29 48.51 23.86
C CYS A 289 -5.50 47.00 24.06
N SER A 290 -5.63 46.61 25.33
CA SER A 290 -6.16 45.33 25.76
C SER A 290 -7.58 45.13 25.22
N SER A 291 -7.77 44.33 24.18
CA SER A 291 -9.09 43.76 23.88
C SER A 291 -9.09 42.44 23.09
N ARG A 292 -7.94 41.78 22.88
CA ARG A 292 -7.92 40.39 22.40
C ARG A 292 -7.17 39.54 23.41
N LEU A 293 -7.89 38.69 24.15
CA LEU A 293 -7.40 37.91 25.29
C LEU A 293 -5.99 37.36 25.05
N LEU A 294 -5.01 37.96 25.72
CA LEU A 294 -3.67 37.39 25.86
C LEU A 294 -3.84 36.06 26.62
N LEU A 295 -3.65 34.93 25.93
CA LEU A 295 -3.53 33.63 26.59
C LEU A 295 -2.37 33.72 27.57
N SER A 296 -2.66 33.65 28.87
CA SER A 296 -1.63 33.60 29.90
C SER A 296 -0.70 32.40 29.64
N LYS A 297 0.55 32.46 30.12
CA LYS A 297 1.53 31.35 30.02
C LYS A 297 0.92 30.01 30.46
N ALA A 298 0.06 30.03 31.48
CA ALA A 298 -0.68 28.86 31.95
C ALA A 298 -1.72 28.36 30.94
N ALA A 299 -2.45 29.26 30.28
CA ALA A 299 -3.43 28.90 29.27
C ALA A 299 -2.79 28.41 27.96
N ALA A 300 -1.64 28.97 27.57
CA ALA A 300 -0.83 28.46 26.46
C ALA A 300 -0.28 27.06 26.75
N LYS A 301 0.31 26.85 27.94
CA LYS A 301 0.77 25.52 28.39
C LYS A 301 -0.37 24.49 28.37
N LYS A 302 -1.53 24.84 28.94
CA LYS A 302 -2.72 23.97 28.91
C LYS A 302 -3.15 23.62 27.48
N LYS A 303 -3.06 24.55 26.54
CA LYS A 303 -3.41 24.32 25.14
C LYS A 303 -2.41 23.39 24.45
N PHE A 304 -1.10 23.58 24.66
CA PHE A 304 -0.07 22.66 24.17
C PHE A 304 -0.21 21.25 24.75
N ASP A 305 -0.45 21.14 26.06
CA ASP A 305 -0.69 19.85 26.71
C ASP A 305 -1.92 19.15 26.08
N SER A 306 -3.02 19.88 25.86
CA SER A 306 -4.23 19.33 25.22
C SER A 306 -4.01 18.90 23.76
N THR A 307 -3.24 19.67 22.98
CA THR A 307 -2.91 19.33 21.59
C THR A 307 -1.99 18.11 21.54
N THR A 308 -1.04 18.01 22.48
CA THR A 308 -0.13 16.86 22.59
C THR A 308 -0.91 15.59 22.91
N THR A 309 -1.84 15.63 23.87
CA THR A 309 -2.72 14.50 24.18
C THR A 309 -3.54 14.09 22.95
N ARG A 310 -4.15 15.06 22.23
CA ARG A 310 -4.89 14.74 21.01
C ARG A 310 -4.03 14.10 19.93
N ALA A 311 -2.78 14.57 19.75
CA ALA A 311 -1.85 13.96 18.80
C ALA A 311 -1.50 12.52 19.19
N GLN A 312 -1.32 12.23 20.49
CA GLN A 312 -1.10 10.88 21.00
C GLN A 312 -2.31 9.98 20.75
N ASP A 313 -3.52 10.47 21.01
CA ASP A 313 -4.77 9.74 20.71
C ASP A 313 -4.89 9.43 19.22
N MET A 314 -4.52 10.38 18.35
CA MET A 314 -4.52 10.16 16.89
C MET A 314 -3.51 9.09 16.47
N VAL A 315 -2.31 9.06 17.06
CA VAL A 315 -1.33 8.01 16.79
C VAL A 315 -1.88 6.63 17.18
N CYS A 316 -2.50 6.53 18.37
CA CYS A 316 -3.20 5.31 18.79
C CYS A 316 -4.31 4.92 17.80
N GLU A 317 -5.23 5.84 17.48
CA GLU A 317 -6.35 5.60 16.55
C GLU A 317 -5.88 5.09 15.18
N LEU A 318 -4.88 5.75 14.59
CA LEU A 318 -4.32 5.36 13.28
C LEU A 318 -3.62 4.00 13.36
N MET A 319 -2.91 3.75 14.45
CA MET A 319 -2.23 2.48 14.66
C MET A 319 -3.23 1.33 14.79
N LEU A 320 -4.29 1.50 15.58
CA LEU A 320 -5.37 0.52 15.75
C LEU A 320 -6.11 0.26 14.43
N LYS A 321 -6.45 1.33 13.71
CA LYS A 321 -7.08 1.21 12.38
C LYS A 321 -6.21 0.40 11.41
N LYS A 322 -4.89 0.59 11.46
CA LYS A 322 -3.98 -0.19 10.61
C LYS A 322 -3.87 -1.65 11.04
N ILE A 323 -3.96 -1.93 12.34
CA ILE A 323 -4.08 -3.30 12.85
C ILE A 323 -5.33 -3.96 12.28
N ASP A 324 -6.49 -3.29 12.26
CA ASP A 324 -7.73 -3.83 11.68
C ASP A 324 -7.62 -4.11 10.17
N GLU A 325 -6.97 -3.21 9.42
CA GLU A 325 -6.70 -3.44 8.00
C GLU A 325 -5.85 -4.69 7.77
N LEU A 326 -4.85 -4.93 8.61
CA LEU A 326 -4.01 -6.13 8.53
C LEU A 326 -4.76 -7.37 8.99
N LEU A 327 -5.58 -7.28 10.05
CA LEU A 327 -6.43 -8.38 10.51
C LEU A 327 -7.53 -8.74 9.49
N SER A 328 -7.88 -7.84 8.57
CA SER A 328 -8.83 -8.14 7.50
C SER A 328 -8.36 -9.30 6.62
N SER A 329 -7.04 -9.51 6.46
CA SER A 329 -6.50 -10.67 5.73
C SER A 329 -6.74 -12.00 6.47
N PHE A 330 -6.89 -11.97 7.80
CA PHE A 330 -7.06 -13.16 8.62
C PHE A 330 -8.41 -13.86 8.35
N TYR A 331 -9.42 -13.11 7.90
CA TYR A 331 -10.70 -13.69 7.49
C TYR A 331 -10.59 -14.59 6.26
N TYR A 332 -9.51 -14.48 5.48
CA TYR A 332 -9.26 -15.31 4.30
C TYR A 332 -8.31 -16.49 4.56
N LEU A 333 -7.85 -16.67 5.81
CA LEU A 333 -7.06 -17.84 6.17
C LEU A 333 -7.84 -19.12 5.90
N ASN A 334 -7.11 -20.18 5.56
CA ASN A 334 -7.72 -21.50 5.50
C ASN A 334 -7.97 -22.00 6.93
N TRP A 335 -9.22 -21.89 7.39
CA TRP A 335 -9.68 -22.34 8.71
C TRP A 335 -10.05 -23.83 8.76
N THR A 336 -10.08 -24.50 7.61
CA THR A 336 -10.31 -25.95 7.50
C THR A 336 -9.24 -26.65 6.63
N PRO A 337 -7.94 -26.51 6.94
CA PRO A 337 -6.88 -27.12 6.16
C PRO A 337 -6.84 -28.64 6.39
N SER A 338 -6.42 -29.39 5.36
CA SER A 338 -6.27 -30.85 5.46
C SER A 338 -4.99 -31.29 6.17
N THR A 339 -4.04 -30.37 6.36
CA THR A 339 -2.76 -30.62 7.04
C THR A 339 -2.34 -29.39 7.84
N VAL A 340 -1.54 -29.63 8.87
CA VAL A 340 -0.93 -28.57 9.68
C VAL A 340 0.25 -27.97 8.89
N LEU A 341 0.25 -26.64 8.75
CA LEU A 341 1.32 -25.91 8.10
C LEU A 341 2.62 -26.02 8.89
N THR A 342 3.75 -26.07 8.18
CA THR A 342 5.08 -26.12 8.80
C THR A 342 5.61 -24.73 9.18
N GLN A 343 5.07 -23.68 8.58
CA GLN A 343 5.48 -22.29 8.78
C GLN A 343 4.27 -21.44 9.20
N PRO A 344 4.50 -20.32 9.93
CA PRO A 344 3.46 -19.32 10.16
C PRO A 344 2.97 -18.73 8.82
N ASP A 345 1.72 -18.29 8.81
CA ASP A 345 1.10 -17.66 7.66
C ASP A 345 1.74 -16.29 7.36
N PRO A 346 1.93 -15.93 6.07
CA PRO A 346 2.47 -14.61 5.69
C PRO A 346 1.72 -13.44 6.31
N SER A 347 0.39 -13.55 6.49
CA SER A 347 -0.45 -12.50 7.07
C SER A 347 -0.04 -12.16 8.51
N MET A 348 0.41 -13.16 9.28
CA MET A 348 0.92 -12.94 10.64
C MET A 348 2.28 -12.23 10.61
N TRP A 349 3.14 -12.55 9.64
CA TRP A 349 4.41 -11.86 9.45
C TRP A 349 4.23 -10.39 9.06
N ASP A 350 3.26 -10.09 8.20
CA ASP A 350 2.93 -8.70 7.84
C ASP A 350 2.49 -7.89 9.07
N LEU A 351 1.67 -8.49 9.93
CA LEU A 351 1.26 -7.88 11.21
C LEU A 351 2.46 -7.65 12.15
N ILE A 352 3.30 -8.67 12.35
CA ILE A 352 4.49 -8.58 13.20
C ILE A 352 5.45 -7.51 12.68
N ASN A 353 5.69 -7.47 11.37
CA ASN A 353 6.58 -6.49 10.74
C ASN A 353 6.04 -5.07 10.91
N TYR A 354 4.73 -4.87 10.74
CA TYR A 354 4.10 -3.59 10.99
C TYR A 354 4.28 -3.15 12.45
N LEU A 355 3.97 -4.02 13.42
CA LEU A 355 4.13 -3.72 14.85
C LEU A 355 5.59 -3.42 15.19
N LYS A 356 6.53 -4.21 14.67
CA LYS A 356 7.97 -4.04 14.88
C LYS A 356 8.46 -2.68 14.41
N VAL A 357 8.09 -2.26 13.20
CA VAL A 357 8.49 -0.96 12.64
C VAL A 357 7.82 0.18 13.41
N THR A 358 6.52 0.05 13.69
CA THR A 358 5.74 1.11 14.36
C THR A 358 6.22 1.31 15.80
N PHE A 359 6.38 0.23 16.57
CA PHE A 359 6.89 0.30 17.95
C PHE A 359 8.31 0.89 18.01
N ALA A 360 9.18 0.58 17.04
CA ALA A 360 10.50 1.19 16.97
C ALA A 360 10.44 2.71 16.72
N GLN A 361 9.49 3.19 15.91
CA GLN A 361 9.28 4.62 15.63
C GLN A 361 8.73 5.39 16.83
N LEU A 362 7.99 4.73 17.73
CA LEU A 362 7.49 5.34 18.97
C LEU A 362 8.60 5.66 19.99
N GLY A 363 9.83 5.19 19.77
CA GLY A 363 10.97 5.38 20.68
C GLY A 363 11.32 6.84 21.00
N GLN A 364 10.85 7.80 20.19
CA GLN A 364 11.04 9.24 20.41
C GLN A 364 10.04 9.85 21.41
N LEU A 365 8.99 9.12 21.80
CA LEU A 365 7.95 9.60 22.71
C LEU A 365 8.36 9.43 24.19
N PRO A 366 7.72 10.13 25.15
CA PRO A 366 7.95 9.87 26.56
C PRO A 366 7.62 8.41 26.96
N PRO A 367 8.37 7.76 27.87
CA PRO A 367 8.18 6.35 28.22
C PRO A 367 6.75 5.98 28.62
N ALA A 368 6.08 6.81 29.43
CA ALA A 368 4.70 6.60 29.83
C ALA A 368 3.71 6.55 28.66
N VAL A 369 3.96 7.37 27.62
CA VAL A 369 3.14 7.40 26.40
C VAL A 369 3.43 6.18 25.55
N GLN A 370 4.70 5.79 25.42
CA GLN A 370 5.08 4.55 24.74
C GLN A 370 4.36 3.36 25.36
N GLU A 371 4.49 3.17 26.67
CA GLU A 371 3.83 2.08 27.41
C GLU A 371 2.33 2.06 27.15
N ALA A 372 1.65 3.21 27.30
CA ALA A 372 0.21 3.32 27.05
C ALA A 372 -0.18 2.90 25.62
N VAL A 373 0.56 3.36 24.59
CA VAL A 373 0.29 3.01 23.18
C VAL A 373 0.51 1.52 22.93
N HIS A 374 1.59 0.95 23.47
CA HIS A 374 1.90 -0.47 23.31
C HIS A 374 0.83 -1.35 23.98
N PHE A 375 0.43 -1.02 25.22
CA PHE A 375 -0.61 -1.74 25.96
C PHE A 375 -1.98 -1.62 25.29
N ALA A 376 -2.36 -0.43 24.81
CA ALA A 376 -3.60 -0.22 24.08
C ALA A 376 -3.62 -1.08 22.81
N SER A 377 -2.53 -1.05 22.03
CA SER A 377 -2.42 -1.79 20.78
C SER A 377 -2.41 -3.31 20.98
N CYS A 378 -1.66 -3.81 21.96
CA CYS A 378 -1.58 -5.24 22.25
C CYS A 378 -2.88 -5.79 22.84
N SER A 379 -3.52 -5.02 23.74
CA SER A 379 -4.83 -5.39 24.31
C SER A 379 -5.92 -5.40 23.23
N TYR A 380 -5.90 -4.42 22.33
CA TYR A 380 -6.82 -4.37 21.21
C TYR A 380 -6.59 -5.55 20.27
N LEU A 381 -5.33 -5.80 19.87
CA LEU A 381 -4.96 -6.91 19.00
C LEU A 381 -5.38 -8.27 19.59
N ALA A 382 -5.12 -8.52 20.88
CA ALA A 382 -5.53 -9.76 21.54
C ALA A 382 -7.04 -9.97 21.48
N LYS A 383 -7.82 -8.91 21.75
CA LYS A 383 -9.29 -8.93 21.64
C LYS A 383 -9.75 -9.17 20.20
N SER A 384 -9.17 -8.48 19.22
CA SER A 384 -9.55 -8.63 17.81
C SER A 384 -9.23 -10.03 17.28
N LEU A 385 -8.10 -10.62 17.68
CA LEU A 385 -7.76 -12.01 17.35
C LEU A 385 -8.72 -13.02 18.02
N GLU A 386 -9.13 -12.79 19.27
CA GLU A 386 -10.19 -13.57 19.92
C GLU A 386 -11.52 -13.47 19.17
N GLN A 387 -11.87 -12.27 18.69
CA GLN A 387 -13.08 -12.04 17.89
C GLN A 387 -13.02 -12.70 16.51
N ILE A 388 -11.85 -12.88 15.91
CA ILE A 388 -11.71 -13.65 14.68
C ILE A 388 -12.10 -15.12 14.90
N LEU A 389 -11.71 -15.72 16.04
CA LEU A 389 -12.07 -17.09 16.38
C LEU A 389 -13.53 -17.23 16.83
N SER A 390 -14.04 -16.33 17.65
CA SER A 390 -15.37 -16.44 18.28
C SER A 390 -16.50 -15.76 17.48
N GLY A 391 -16.21 -14.72 16.70
CA GLY A 391 -17.19 -13.90 15.98
C GLY A 391 -17.76 -14.54 14.71
N SER A 392 -18.86 -14.04 14.17
CA SER A 392 -19.64 -14.71 13.11
C SER A 392 -18.96 -14.81 11.72
N THR A 393 -17.85 -14.09 11.49
CA THR A 393 -17.17 -14.02 10.18
C THR A 393 -16.57 -15.36 9.76
N VAL A 394 -15.88 -16.05 10.67
CA VAL A 394 -15.35 -17.40 10.42
C VAL A 394 -16.44 -18.41 10.76
N LYS A 395 -17.04 -19.03 9.74
CA LYS A 395 -18.18 -19.95 9.89
C LYS A 395 -17.79 -21.38 10.29
N LYS A 396 -16.62 -21.86 9.84
CA LYS A 396 -16.16 -23.24 10.06
C LYS A 396 -14.69 -23.26 10.42
N LEU A 397 -14.34 -24.16 11.33
CA LEU A 397 -13.00 -24.32 11.90
C LEU A 397 -12.72 -25.81 12.09
N ASN A 398 -11.51 -26.29 11.84
CA ASN A 398 -11.08 -27.62 12.26
C ASN A 398 -9.86 -27.53 13.19
N MET A 399 -9.41 -28.69 13.71
CA MET A 399 -8.31 -28.74 14.66
C MET A 399 -6.99 -28.31 14.03
N GLU A 400 -6.75 -28.67 12.76
CA GLU A 400 -5.56 -28.26 12.00
C GLU A 400 -5.51 -26.74 11.83
N GLY A 401 -6.67 -26.09 11.64
CA GLY A 401 -6.81 -24.64 11.60
C GLY A 401 -6.44 -23.98 12.93
N ILE A 402 -6.92 -24.50 14.06
CA ILE A 402 -6.53 -24.02 15.39
C ILE A 402 -5.04 -24.21 15.64
N ALA A 403 -4.47 -25.35 15.26
CA ALA A 403 -3.04 -25.62 15.41
C ALA A 403 -2.17 -24.66 14.57
N ASN A 404 -2.58 -24.35 13.34
CA ASN A 404 -1.92 -23.35 12.51
C ASN A 404 -2.00 -21.96 13.12
N PHE A 405 -3.16 -21.63 13.68
CA PHE A 405 -3.37 -20.36 14.35
C PHE A 405 -2.58 -20.23 15.65
N LYS A 406 -2.42 -21.31 16.43
CA LYS A 406 -1.50 -21.34 17.57
C LYS A 406 -0.07 -21.06 17.15
N ARG A 407 0.40 -21.66 16.05
CA ARG A 407 1.75 -21.39 15.53
C ARG A 407 1.94 -19.92 15.14
N ASN A 408 0.93 -19.31 14.53
CA ASN A 408 0.94 -17.87 14.25
C ASN A 408 1.02 -17.06 15.56
N LEU A 409 0.23 -17.42 16.57
CA LEU A 409 0.23 -16.77 17.87
C LEU A 409 1.58 -16.92 18.58
N ASP A 410 2.20 -18.10 18.56
CA ASP A 410 3.50 -18.34 19.21
C ASP A 410 4.58 -17.40 18.66
N VAL A 411 4.64 -17.20 17.33
CA VAL A 411 5.62 -16.28 16.70
C VAL A 411 5.29 -14.82 16.99
N LEU A 412 4.01 -14.45 17.11
CA LEU A 412 3.62 -13.13 17.58
C LEU A 412 4.07 -12.89 19.03
N LEU A 413 3.86 -13.86 19.93
CA LEU A 413 4.27 -13.77 21.33
C LEU A 413 5.80 -13.70 21.48
N ASP A 414 6.56 -14.45 20.68
CA ASP A 414 8.02 -14.35 20.63
C ASP A 414 8.47 -12.92 20.27
N PHE A 415 7.77 -12.26 19.34
CA PHE A 415 8.02 -10.86 19.02
C PHE A 415 7.63 -9.93 20.18
N ILE A 416 6.45 -10.09 20.78
CA ILE A 416 5.99 -9.24 21.89
C ILE A 416 6.93 -9.34 23.10
N GLU A 417 7.48 -10.53 23.38
CA GLU A 417 8.47 -10.73 24.45
C GLU A 417 9.82 -10.04 24.15
N SER A 418 10.12 -9.76 22.88
CA SER A 418 11.31 -9.00 22.48
C SER A 418 11.18 -7.48 22.68
N VAL A 419 9.97 -6.97 22.91
CA VAL A 419 9.71 -5.54 23.14
C VAL A 419 10.12 -5.18 24.58
N PRO A 420 10.88 -4.08 24.82
CA PRO A 420 11.41 -3.72 26.13
C PRO A 420 10.36 -3.08 27.06
N ILE A 421 9.17 -3.67 27.15
CA ILE A 421 8.06 -3.21 28.01
C ILE A 421 7.62 -4.37 28.90
N ALA A 422 7.67 -4.17 30.20
CA ALA A 422 7.28 -5.19 31.18
C ALA A 422 5.82 -5.57 31.01
N GLN A 423 5.50 -6.86 31.19
CA GLN A 423 4.12 -7.37 31.23
C GLN A 423 3.30 -7.18 29.94
N LEU A 424 3.90 -6.75 28.83
CA LEU A 424 3.17 -6.56 27.57
C LEU A 424 2.54 -7.86 27.04
N LYS A 425 3.21 -9.01 27.28
CA LYS A 425 2.70 -10.33 26.93
C LYS A 425 1.42 -10.72 27.69
N ASP A 426 1.17 -10.10 28.85
CA ASP A 426 0.02 -10.43 29.68
C ASP A 426 -1.30 -10.02 29.01
N CYS A 427 -1.26 -9.06 28.06
CA CYS A 427 -2.39 -8.72 27.19
C CYS A 427 -2.93 -9.92 26.39
N PHE A 428 -2.07 -10.89 26.07
CA PHE A 428 -2.42 -12.04 25.25
C PHE A 428 -2.76 -13.28 26.06
N VAL A 429 -2.64 -13.24 27.39
CA VAL A 429 -2.89 -14.41 28.26
C VAL A 429 -4.29 -15.00 28.05
N PRO A 430 -5.40 -14.23 28.05
CA PRO A 430 -6.73 -14.78 27.79
C PRO A 430 -6.83 -15.51 26.45
N PHE A 431 -6.26 -14.91 25.42
CA PHE A 431 -6.33 -15.46 24.08
C PHE A 431 -5.42 -16.68 23.88
N SER A 432 -4.20 -16.66 24.43
CA SER A 432 -3.29 -17.82 24.43
C SER A 432 -3.92 -19.00 25.15
N HIS A 433 -4.51 -18.75 26.31
CA HIS A 433 -5.20 -19.76 27.10
C HIS A 433 -6.44 -20.32 26.41
N LEU A 434 -7.19 -19.50 25.66
CA LEU A 434 -8.27 -19.97 24.80
C LEU A 434 -7.76 -20.98 23.78
N VAL A 435 -6.71 -20.63 23.02
CA VAL A 435 -6.14 -21.50 21.99
C VAL A 435 -5.54 -22.78 22.58
N ASP A 436 -4.85 -22.68 23.72
CA ASP A 436 -4.28 -23.81 24.44
C ASP A 436 -5.36 -24.78 24.95
N LEU A 437 -6.51 -24.29 25.41
CA LEU A 437 -7.63 -25.12 25.87
C LEU A 437 -8.18 -26.02 24.74
N PHE A 438 -8.30 -25.48 23.53
CA PHE A 438 -8.75 -26.23 22.36
C PHE A 438 -7.70 -27.27 21.93
N ILE A 439 -6.42 -26.91 21.96
CA ILE A 439 -5.34 -27.84 21.57
C ILE A 439 -5.11 -28.93 22.62
N SER A 440 -5.35 -28.65 23.90
CA SER A 440 -5.26 -29.65 24.96
C SER A 440 -6.44 -30.61 24.99
N GLY A 441 -7.47 -30.40 24.16
CA GLY A 441 -8.70 -31.20 24.18
C GLY A 441 -9.53 -31.06 25.46
N GLY A 442 -9.30 -30.00 26.24
CA GLY A 442 -9.92 -29.80 27.56
C GLY A 442 -11.27 -29.09 27.54
N VAL A 443 -11.83 -28.84 26.35
CA VAL A 443 -13.00 -27.98 26.15
C VAL A 443 -14.25 -28.53 26.82
N GLU A 444 -14.51 -29.83 26.70
CA GLU A 444 -15.69 -30.49 27.29
C GLU A 444 -15.67 -30.40 28.83
N ALA A 445 -14.52 -30.64 29.45
CA ALA A 445 -14.34 -30.51 30.90
C ALA A 445 -14.48 -29.06 31.39
N PHE A 446 -14.07 -28.08 30.57
CA PHE A 446 -14.20 -26.66 30.90
C PHE A 446 -15.66 -26.18 30.88
N LEU A 447 -16.46 -26.71 29.94
CA LEU A 447 -17.87 -26.36 29.78
C LEU A 447 -18.81 -27.13 30.74
N ASP A 448 -18.34 -28.22 31.36
CA ASP A 448 -19.11 -28.99 32.33
C ASP A 448 -19.39 -28.18 33.62
N PRO A 449 -20.66 -27.88 33.95
CA PRO A 449 -21.03 -27.17 35.17
C PRO A 449 -20.64 -27.88 36.47
N GLN A 450 -20.43 -29.21 36.44
CA GLN A 450 -20.03 -30.02 37.60
C GLN A 450 -18.52 -30.04 37.83
N GLN A 451 -17.70 -29.65 36.84
CA GLN A 451 -16.23 -29.61 36.94
C GLN A 451 -15.70 -28.17 37.03
N LYS A 452 -16.34 -27.32 37.85
CA LYS A 452 -15.87 -25.93 38.06
C LYS A 452 -14.42 -25.85 38.53
N ASP A 453 -13.97 -26.80 39.35
CA ASP A 453 -12.59 -26.89 39.83
C ASP A 453 -11.58 -27.23 38.73
N ALA A 454 -12.03 -27.85 37.62
CA ALA A 454 -11.20 -28.17 36.46
C ALA A 454 -10.89 -26.95 35.58
N ARG A 455 -11.54 -25.79 35.80
CA ARG A 455 -11.23 -24.56 35.07
C ARG A 455 -9.82 -24.05 35.34
N GLY A 456 -9.25 -24.34 36.52
CA GLY A 456 -7.84 -24.11 36.85
C GLY A 456 -7.26 -22.80 36.29
N LYS A 457 -6.20 -22.90 35.47
CA LYS A 457 -5.53 -21.76 34.81
C LYS A 457 -6.38 -21.03 33.76
N TYR A 458 -7.50 -21.60 33.32
CA TYR A 458 -8.42 -21.08 32.30
C TYR A 458 -9.63 -20.33 32.89
N SER A 459 -9.66 -20.09 34.20
CA SER A 459 -10.81 -19.50 34.92
C SER A 459 -11.27 -18.12 34.44
N HIS A 460 -10.40 -17.35 33.78
CA HIS A 460 -10.66 -16.01 33.24
C HIS A 460 -11.30 -16.04 31.84
N LEU A 461 -11.42 -17.21 31.21
CA LEU A 461 -12.06 -17.33 29.90
C LEU A 461 -13.58 -17.29 30.02
N SER A 462 -14.23 -16.60 29.09
CA SER A 462 -15.69 -16.60 28.99
C SER A 462 -16.21 -17.92 28.43
N SER A 463 -17.19 -18.53 29.12
CA SER A 463 -17.87 -19.74 28.64
C SER A 463 -18.60 -19.51 27.31
N ASP A 464 -19.07 -18.28 27.04
CA ASP A 464 -19.73 -17.92 25.78
C ASP A 464 -18.73 -17.92 24.61
N THR A 465 -17.55 -17.33 24.82
CA THR A 465 -16.46 -17.32 23.81
C THR A 465 -16.04 -18.74 23.46
N VAL A 466 -15.83 -19.60 24.47
CA VAL A 466 -15.46 -21.01 24.25
C VAL A 466 -16.56 -21.77 23.52
N SER A 467 -17.82 -21.58 23.90
CA SER A 467 -18.95 -22.24 23.25
C SER A 467 -19.12 -21.81 21.79
N ALA A 468 -18.92 -20.51 21.48
CA ALA A 468 -18.99 -19.98 20.13
C ALA A 468 -17.92 -20.58 19.20
N VAL A 469 -16.68 -20.76 19.71
CA VAL A 469 -15.61 -21.43 18.95
C VAL A 469 -15.92 -22.91 18.75
N LEU A 470 -16.39 -23.61 19.79
CA LEU A 470 -16.73 -25.04 19.73
C LEU A 470 -17.85 -25.32 18.72
N ALA A 471 -18.87 -24.47 18.65
CA ALA A 471 -19.99 -24.61 17.71
C ALA A 471 -19.51 -24.66 16.24
N LYS A 472 -18.48 -23.87 15.89
CA LYS A 472 -17.92 -23.81 14.54
C LYS A 472 -17.09 -25.03 14.14
N MET A 473 -16.64 -25.81 15.12
CA MET A 473 -15.89 -27.05 14.90
C MET A 473 -16.78 -28.26 14.66
N LYS A 474 -18.03 -28.22 15.15
CA LYS A 474 -18.95 -29.36 15.14
C LYS A 474 -19.58 -29.66 13.77
N ASP A 475 -19.49 -28.72 12.82
CA ASP A 475 -20.00 -28.86 11.44
C ASP A 475 -19.08 -29.65 10.48
N GLY A 476 -17.93 -30.13 10.97
CA GLY A 476 -17.08 -31.11 10.28
C GLY A 476 -17.46 -32.53 10.69
N LYS A 477 -17.85 -33.38 9.73
CA LYS A 477 -18.24 -34.79 9.96
C LYS A 477 -17.37 -35.49 11.01
N SER A 478 -18.03 -36.00 12.05
CA SER A 478 -17.58 -36.96 13.06
C SER A 478 -16.08 -37.32 13.09
N SER A 479 -15.36 -36.82 14.08
CA SER A 479 -14.29 -37.59 14.71
C SER A 479 -14.23 -37.31 16.21
N SER A 480 -15.22 -37.84 16.92
CA SER A 480 -15.24 -38.01 18.38
C SER A 480 -14.16 -38.99 18.90
N LYS A 481 -13.12 -39.29 18.10
CA LYS A 481 -11.97 -40.15 18.47
C LYS A 481 -10.60 -39.44 18.39
N ALA A 482 -10.53 -38.17 18.02
CA ALA A 482 -9.25 -37.46 17.81
C ALA A 482 -8.74 -36.66 19.03
N TRP A 483 -9.34 -36.82 20.21
CA TRP A 483 -9.01 -36.06 21.43
C TRP A 483 -7.76 -36.58 22.17
N GLY A 484 -6.90 -37.35 21.49
CA GLY A 484 -5.74 -38.01 22.08
C GLY A 484 -4.48 -37.14 22.05
N ALA A 485 -3.66 -37.28 23.10
CA ALA A 485 -2.42 -36.56 23.44
C ALA A 485 -1.25 -36.63 22.41
N THR A 486 -1.51 -36.98 21.16
CA THR A 486 -0.51 -37.09 20.09
C THR A 486 -0.52 -35.87 19.19
N PHE A 487 -0.20 -34.69 19.73
CA PHE A 487 0.25 -33.56 18.91
C PHE A 487 1.74 -33.33 19.18
N VAL A 488 2.55 -33.61 18.17
CA VAL A 488 4.01 -33.42 18.24
C VAL A 488 4.28 -31.91 18.33
N SER A 489 4.72 -31.48 19.51
CA SER A 489 5.36 -30.19 19.74
C SER A 489 6.46 -29.96 18.71
N ALA A 490 6.30 -28.97 17.83
CA ALA A 490 7.41 -28.49 17.00
C ALA A 490 8.48 -27.86 17.91
N PRO A 491 9.78 -28.11 17.67
CA PRO A 491 10.83 -27.62 18.55
C PRO A 491 10.85 -26.10 18.58
N LYS A 492 10.74 -25.52 19.79
CA LYS A 492 10.92 -24.08 20.04
C LYS A 492 12.36 -23.69 19.68
N LYS A 493 12.57 -23.11 18.51
CA LYS A 493 13.74 -22.27 18.23
C LYS A 493 13.27 -20.83 18.27
N SER A 494 13.70 -20.08 19.29
CA SER A 494 13.53 -18.63 19.34
C SER A 494 14.17 -18.03 18.09
N ILE A 495 13.35 -17.43 17.22
CA ILE A 495 13.78 -16.81 15.96
C ILE A 495 14.40 -15.43 16.23
N PHE A 496 14.06 -14.81 17.36
CA PHE A 496 14.54 -13.50 17.76
C PHE A 496 15.56 -13.64 18.89
N GLY A 497 16.84 -13.70 18.51
CA GLY A 497 17.95 -13.86 19.45
C GLY A 497 18.07 -12.67 20.41
N ALA A 498 17.72 -12.88 21.68
CA ALA A 498 18.13 -12.02 22.77
C ALA A 498 19.60 -12.35 23.12
N LYS A 499 20.55 -11.49 22.72
CA LYS A 499 21.88 -11.48 23.33
C LYS A 499 21.75 -10.95 24.76
N SER A 500 21.52 -11.85 25.71
CA SER A 500 21.76 -11.58 27.12
C SER A 500 23.27 -11.47 27.35
N SER A 501 23.82 -10.26 27.22
CA SER A 501 25.09 -9.92 27.88
C SER A 501 24.77 -9.52 29.33
N LYS A 502 25.01 -10.45 30.25
CA LYS A 502 25.28 -10.11 31.65
C LYS A 502 26.68 -10.62 31.97
N LYS A 503 27.54 -9.63 32.24
CA LYS A 503 28.87 -9.62 32.90
C LYS A 503 29.73 -10.87 32.82
#